data_AF-A0A1S3HED5-F1
#
_entry.id   AF-A0A1S3HED5-F1
#
_cell.length_a   1.000
_cell.length_b   1.000
_cell.length_c   1.000
_cell.angle_alpha   90.00
_cell.angle_beta   90.00
_cell.angle_gamma   90.00
#
_symmetry.space_group_name_H-M   'P 1'
#
loop_
_entity.id
_entity.type
_entity.pdbx_description
1 polymer ?
#
loop_
_entity_poly.entity_id
_entity_poly.type
_entity_poly.pdbx_seq_one_letter_code
_entity_poly.pdbx_strand_id
1 'polypeptide(L)'
;MYIIDLRSIKSQNLNFLTLVVYLLLGYQFTPNALCAPVTQSDLWLPLLGENQNPPDSWTLNFKAGGQTYNIEVKATKTVMLYQGEDWGNVIFEKLVEFTVNGKKGWGIAEYCYRCKDISPPTRQSHVPTLIEPISVPEFDNRALVLPFTKEACKSSELVGGKGCQLAMLCTIKDKFIVPRGLCVTVRALQKQLESSTVIVDMWAELEDICSGKIKGNIQECCKRLVDSFTAAPLCMEVQGSLVETLVKEFGTQHEEILFAVRSSAVGEDSDEMSAAGQMETFLGIKGIHKVFEAVMKCWASQCTYQAVEYRRQHGQPIKSLMGVVIQEMVQSEASGVLFTQDPLTANPGVITINANYGLGEVFKCTSSGFLILLQ
;
A
#
# COMPACT_ATOMS: atom_id res chain seq x y z
N MET A 1 -11.27 12.55 20.64
CA MET A 1 -9.98 13.10 20.14
C MET A 1 -10.10 14.61 20.10
N TYR A 2 -9.04 15.35 20.46
CA TYR A 2 -9.00 16.80 20.24
C TYR A 2 -8.24 17.05 18.94
N ILE A 3 -8.86 17.75 17.98
CA ILE A 3 -8.17 18.21 16.76
C ILE A 3 -7.98 19.72 16.91
N ILE A 4 -6.75 20.18 16.71
CA ILE A 4 -6.37 21.58 16.88
C ILE A 4 -5.65 21.99 15.60
N ASP A 5 -6.27 22.87 14.80
CA ASP A 5 -5.59 23.57 13.70
C ASP A 5 -5.27 24.96 14.24
N LEU A 6 -4.00 25.35 14.20
CA LEU A 6 -3.49 26.65 14.66
C LEU A 6 -2.49 27.14 13.62
N ARG A 7 -2.83 28.23 12.95
CA ARG A 7 -2.00 28.87 11.94
C ARG A 7 -1.62 30.24 12.42
N SER A 8 -0.33 30.53 12.32
CA SER A 8 0.19 31.88 12.44
C SER A 8 0.92 32.22 11.15
N ILE A 9 0.66 33.41 10.61
CA ILE A 9 1.32 33.89 9.40
C ILE A 9 2.02 35.20 9.74
N LYS A 10 3.30 35.30 9.37
CA LYS A 10 4.10 36.53 9.41
C LYS A 10 4.44 36.91 7.98
N SER A 11 3.88 38.02 7.48
CA SER A 11 4.23 38.59 6.17
C SER A 11 5.00 39.90 6.34
N GLN A 12 6.03 40.12 5.52
CA GLN A 12 6.74 41.38 5.39
C GLN A 12 6.54 41.91 3.96
N ASN A 13 5.90 43.07 3.83
CA ASN A 13 5.72 43.74 2.54
C ASN A 13 6.96 44.57 2.21
N LEU A 14 7.58 44.33 1.05
CA LEU A 14 8.83 45.00 0.62
C LEU A 14 8.68 46.51 0.32
N ASN A 15 7.45 47.00 0.13
CA ASN A 15 7.20 48.36 -0.41
C ASN A 15 6.74 49.40 0.62
N PHE A 16 6.42 49.02 1.86
CA PHE A 16 5.99 49.97 2.89
C PHE A 16 6.60 49.56 4.23
N LEU A 17 7.17 50.52 4.94
CA LEU A 17 7.75 50.39 6.29
C LEU A 17 6.96 49.40 7.18
N THR A 18 7.57 48.24 7.44
CA THR A 18 7.35 47.33 8.59
C THR A 18 5.90 47.19 9.10
N LEU A 19 4.98 46.76 8.25
CA LEU A 19 3.70 46.19 8.70
C LEU A 19 3.86 44.67 8.82
N VAL A 20 4.17 44.21 10.03
CA VAL A 20 4.12 42.78 10.34
C VAL A 20 2.68 42.44 10.70
N VAL A 21 1.97 41.79 9.78
CA VAL A 21 0.64 41.26 10.07
C VAL A 21 0.81 39.91 10.75
N TYR A 22 0.29 39.79 11.97
CA TYR A 22 0.15 38.52 12.67
C TYR A 22 -1.31 38.08 12.54
N LEU A 23 -1.54 37.03 11.76
CA LEU A 23 -2.86 36.42 11.64
C LEU A 23 -2.89 35.13 12.44
N LEU A 24 -3.75 35.05 13.44
CA LEU A 24 -4.04 33.83 14.18
C LEU A 24 -5.37 33.25 13.68
N LEU A 25 -5.33 32.04 13.14
CA LEU A 25 -6.51 31.31 12.71
C LEU A 25 -6.45 29.90 13.29
N GLY A 26 -7.58 29.38 13.73
CA GLY A 26 -7.60 28.02 14.24
C GLY A 26 -8.95 27.57 14.77
N TYR A 27 -9.08 26.26 14.91
CA TYR A 27 -10.26 25.62 15.45
C TYR A 27 -9.87 24.50 16.40
N GLN A 28 -10.70 24.29 17.42
CA GLN A 28 -10.62 23.20 18.34
C GLN A 28 -11.86 22.31 18.18
N PHE A 29 -11.64 21.03 17.93
CA PHE A 29 -12.69 20.02 17.87
C PHE A 29 -12.66 19.17 19.13
N THR A 30 -13.81 19.02 19.79
CA THR A 30 -13.95 18.15 20.97
C THR A 30 -14.28 16.71 20.54
N PRO A 31 -14.16 15.72 21.44
CA PRO A 31 -14.58 14.35 21.16
C PRO A 31 -16.06 14.21 20.71
N ASN A 32 -16.92 15.17 21.07
CA ASN A 32 -18.34 15.19 20.71
C ASN A 32 -18.60 15.93 19.39
N ALA A 33 -17.56 16.11 18.56
CA ALA A 33 -17.59 16.83 17.28
C ALA A 33 -18.00 18.32 17.37
N LEU A 34 -18.01 18.91 18.57
CA LEU A 34 -18.19 20.36 18.70
C LEU A 34 -16.93 21.07 18.25
N CYS A 35 -17.09 22.02 17.32
CA CYS A 35 -16.05 22.88 16.80
C CYS A 35 -16.15 24.27 17.43
N ALA A 36 -15.05 24.79 17.95
CA ALA A 36 -14.96 26.14 18.46
C ALA A 36 -13.75 26.88 17.86
N PRO A 37 -13.91 28.12 17.39
CA PRO A 37 -12.79 28.91 16.88
C PRO A 37 -11.83 29.26 18.01
N VAL A 38 -10.55 29.32 17.69
CA VAL A 38 -9.52 29.89 18.57
C VAL A 38 -9.73 31.40 18.61
N THR A 39 -9.91 31.96 19.81
CA THR A 39 -10.16 33.40 20.02
C THR A 39 -8.93 34.13 20.57
N GLN A 40 -8.03 33.42 21.24
CA GLN A 40 -6.79 33.95 21.80
C GLN A 40 -5.70 32.87 21.75
N SER A 41 -4.45 33.26 21.56
CA SER A 41 -3.28 32.39 21.67
C SER A 41 -2.06 33.21 22.06
N ASP A 42 -1.14 32.62 22.81
CA ASP A 42 0.20 33.17 23.06
C ASP A 42 1.24 32.68 22.03
N LEU A 43 0.81 31.96 20.99
CA LEU A 43 1.66 31.49 19.90
C LEU A 43 2.35 32.68 19.22
N TRP A 44 3.67 32.79 19.42
CA TRP A 44 4.47 33.89 18.90
C TRP A 44 5.61 33.37 18.01
N LEU A 45 5.42 33.45 16.69
CA LEU A 45 6.35 32.90 15.69
C LEU A 45 7.81 33.37 15.82
N PRO A 46 8.12 34.65 16.14
CA PRO A 46 9.52 35.07 16.30
C PRO A 46 10.31 34.27 17.34
N LEU A 47 9.63 33.77 18.38
CA LEU A 47 10.25 32.92 19.41
C LEU A 47 10.15 31.43 19.09
N LEU A 48 9.35 31.06 18.08
CA LEU A 48 9.09 29.68 17.67
C LEU A 48 9.71 29.40 16.30
N GLY A 49 10.99 29.77 16.15
CA GLY A 49 11.80 29.35 15.02
C GLY A 49 11.98 30.40 13.94
N GLU A 50 12.20 31.65 14.31
CA GLU A 50 12.71 32.65 13.38
C GLU A 50 14.05 32.20 12.75
N ASN A 51 14.36 32.70 11.56
CA ASN A 51 15.58 32.37 10.81
C ASN A 51 15.74 30.87 10.46
N GLN A 52 14.64 30.20 10.06
CA GLN A 52 14.65 28.80 9.64
C GLN A 52 15.13 27.82 10.74
N ASN A 53 14.88 28.14 12.01
CA ASN A 53 15.31 27.32 13.14
C ASN A 53 14.14 26.82 14.00
N PRO A 54 13.25 25.98 13.46
CA PRO A 54 12.07 25.53 14.19
C PRO A 54 12.45 24.67 15.42
N PRO A 55 11.89 24.96 16.60
CA PRO A 55 12.28 24.28 17.83
C PRO A 55 11.80 22.81 17.86
N ASP A 56 12.49 21.98 18.64
CA ASP A 56 12.08 20.57 18.86
C ASP A 56 11.10 20.41 20.02
N SER A 57 10.93 21.43 20.87
CA SER A 57 9.94 21.43 21.93
C SER A 57 9.48 22.84 22.24
N TRP A 58 8.18 23.01 22.47
CA TRP A 58 7.61 24.29 22.86
C TRP A 58 6.29 24.09 23.59
N THR A 59 5.81 25.17 24.21
CA THR A 59 4.50 25.21 24.84
C THR A 59 3.71 26.39 24.29
N LEU A 60 2.40 26.25 24.22
CA LEU A 60 1.51 27.36 23.92
C LEU A 60 0.20 27.24 24.71
N ASN A 61 -0.41 28.38 24.99
CA ASN A 61 -1.74 28.50 25.55
C ASN A 61 -2.66 29.14 24.52
N PHE A 62 -3.85 28.58 24.35
CA PHE A 62 -4.89 29.20 23.53
C PHE A 62 -6.27 29.07 24.17
N LYS A 63 -7.21 29.90 23.73
CA LYS A 63 -8.61 29.84 24.14
C LYS A 63 -9.50 29.48 22.97
N ALA A 64 -10.41 28.54 23.20
CA ALA A 64 -11.47 28.17 22.25
C ALA A 64 -12.71 27.72 23.04
N GLY A 65 -13.90 28.09 22.58
CA GLY A 65 -15.16 27.66 23.21
C GLY A 65 -15.31 28.06 24.68
N GLY A 66 -14.70 29.19 25.09
CA GLY A 66 -14.70 29.67 26.48
C GLY A 66 -13.74 28.94 27.42
N GLN A 67 -12.99 27.95 26.94
CA GLN A 67 -11.99 27.21 27.73
C GLN A 67 -10.57 27.63 27.36
N THR A 68 -9.65 27.50 28.30
CA THR A 68 -8.21 27.68 28.08
C THR A 68 -7.56 26.31 27.96
N TYR A 69 -6.68 26.17 26.97
CA TYR A 69 -5.95 24.95 26.68
C TYR A 69 -4.46 25.25 26.79
N ASN A 70 -3.76 24.43 27.56
CA ASN A 70 -2.31 24.41 27.59
C ASN A 70 -1.82 23.21 26.76
N ILE A 71 -0.98 23.48 25.77
CA ILE A 71 -0.36 22.47 24.93
C ILE A 71 1.14 22.46 25.20
N GLU A 72 1.66 21.28 25.51
CA GLU A 72 3.09 20.97 25.42
C GLU A 72 3.34 20.17 24.15
N VAL A 73 4.29 20.58 23.31
CA VAL A 73 4.59 19.94 22.03
C VAL A 73 6.05 19.50 22.02
N LYS A 74 6.30 18.30 21.52
CA LYS A 74 7.63 17.73 21.31
C LYS A 74 7.71 17.09 19.93
N ALA A 75 8.66 17.53 19.13
CA ALA A 75 8.97 16.94 17.84
C ALA A 75 9.63 15.57 18.02
N THR A 76 9.12 14.58 17.29
CA THR A 76 9.68 13.22 17.23
C THR A 76 10.47 13.00 15.96
N LYS A 77 10.08 13.64 14.86
CA LYS A 77 10.75 13.58 13.56
C LYS A 77 10.61 14.91 12.84
N THR A 78 11.67 15.35 12.17
CA THR A 78 11.65 16.55 11.30
C THR A 78 12.00 16.13 9.88
N VAL A 79 11.20 16.57 8.92
CA VAL A 79 11.43 16.42 7.49
C VAL A 79 11.55 17.82 6.89
N MET A 80 12.57 18.02 6.05
CA MET A 80 12.75 19.25 5.29
C MET A 80 12.30 19.03 3.85
N LEU A 81 11.38 19.88 3.39
CA LEU A 81 10.85 19.89 2.04
C LEU A 81 11.15 21.23 1.40
N TYR A 82 11.40 21.24 0.09
CA TYR A 82 11.56 22.47 -0.68
C TYR A 82 10.42 22.57 -1.68
N GLN A 83 9.80 23.75 -1.78
CA GLN A 83 8.62 23.99 -2.62
C GLN A 83 8.70 25.33 -3.36
N GLY A 84 7.90 25.45 -4.43
CA GLY A 84 7.81 26.64 -5.29
C GLY A 84 8.80 26.62 -6.45
N GLU A 85 8.61 27.55 -7.40
CA GLU A 85 9.59 27.80 -8.46
C GLU A 85 10.96 28.11 -7.84
N ASP A 86 12.00 27.50 -8.40
CA ASP A 86 13.39 27.63 -7.93
C ASP A 86 13.61 27.35 -6.44
N TRP A 87 12.77 26.52 -5.81
CA TRP A 87 12.91 26.16 -4.38
C TRP A 87 12.85 27.37 -3.45
N GLY A 88 12.06 28.38 -3.83
CA GLY A 88 11.93 29.64 -3.11
C GLY A 88 11.38 29.51 -1.68
N ASN A 89 10.84 28.35 -1.30
CA ASN A 89 10.40 28.05 0.06
C ASN A 89 11.01 26.75 0.59
N VAL A 90 11.32 26.75 1.88
CA VAL A 90 11.66 25.55 2.65
C VAL A 90 10.59 25.35 3.72
N ILE A 91 10.11 24.12 3.82
CA ILE A 91 9.12 23.68 4.81
C ILE A 91 9.81 22.68 5.73
N PHE A 92 9.70 22.93 7.03
CA PHE A 92 10.05 21.96 8.05
C PHE A 92 8.75 21.36 8.57
N GLU A 93 8.46 20.14 8.14
CA GLU A 93 7.37 19.34 8.70
C GLU A 93 7.91 18.57 9.91
N LYS A 94 7.33 18.85 11.08
CA LYS A 94 7.64 18.13 12.31
C LYS A 94 6.46 17.23 12.66
N LEU A 95 6.70 15.92 12.74
CA LEU A 95 5.80 15.03 13.44
C LEU A 95 5.98 15.29 14.93
N VAL A 96 4.88 15.56 15.64
CA VAL A 96 4.92 15.95 17.04
C VAL A 96 4.04 15.06 17.90
N GLU A 97 4.51 14.79 19.11
CA GLU A 97 3.65 14.39 20.22
C GLU A 97 3.28 15.66 20.99
N PHE A 98 2.03 15.74 21.45
CA PHE A 98 1.60 16.84 22.29
C PHE A 98 0.78 16.37 23.49
N THR A 99 0.74 17.19 24.52
CA THR A 99 -0.15 17.00 25.68
C THR A 99 -1.06 18.21 25.79
N VAL A 100 -2.38 17.99 25.73
CA VAL A 100 -3.40 19.03 25.93
C VAL A 100 -4.12 18.75 27.25
N ASN A 101 -3.99 19.65 28.23
CA ASN A 101 -4.64 19.51 29.55
C ASN A 101 -4.42 18.10 30.17
N GLY A 102 -3.20 17.56 30.04
CA GLY A 102 -2.81 16.24 30.56
C GLY A 102 -3.14 15.04 29.66
N LYS A 103 -3.79 15.23 28.50
CA LYS A 103 -4.07 14.17 27.53
C LYS A 103 -3.06 14.17 26.40
N LYS A 104 -2.39 13.04 26.18
CA LYS A 104 -1.46 12.86 25.07
C LYS A 104 -2.17 12.76 23.72
N GLY A 105 -1.51 13.24 22.69
CA GLY A 105 -1.90 13.15 21.29
C GLY A 105 -0.70 13.30 20.38
N TRP A 106 -0.94 13.24 19.07
CA TRP A 106 0.07 13.41 18.03
C TRP A 106 -0.47 14.33 16.94
N GLY A 107 0.42 14.98 16.20
CA GLY A 107 0.06 15.89 15.13
C GLY A 107 1.25 16.27 14.26
N ILE A 108 1.03 17.27 13.40
CA ILE A 108 2.05 17.84 12.53
C ILE A 108 2.17 19.32 12.87
N ALA A 109 3.41 19.80 13.01
CA ALA A 109 3.73 21.21 13.07
C ALA A 109 4.54 21.58 11.81
N GLU A 110 4.00 22.51 11.03
CA GLU A 110 4.61 22.93 9.77
C GLU A 110 5.20 24.34 9.90
N TYR A 111 6.47 24.48 9.54
CA TYR A 111 7.14 25.78 9.50
C TYR A 111 7.58 26.07 8.07
N CYS A 112 6.91 27.03 7.44
CA CYS A 112 7.22 27.46 6.08
C CYS A 112 8.04 28.75 6.11
N TYR A 113 9.20 28.73 5.44
CA TYR A 113 10.10 29.86 5.33
C TYR A 113 10.40 30.15 3.87
N ARG A 114 10.51 31.44 3.54
CA ARG A 114 11.07 31.87 2.25
C ARG A 114 12.59 31.74 2.29
N CYS A 115 13.17 31.07 1.30
CA CYS A 115 14.61 31.00 1.12
C CYS A 115 15.14 32.37 0.67
N LYS A 116 16.19 32.88 1.31
CA LYS A 116 16.89 34.09 0.87
C LYS A 116 17.91 33.78 -0.23
N ASP A 117 18.58 32.63 -0.11
CA ASP A 117 19.56 32.14 -1.05
C ASP A 117 19.00 30.89 -1.75
N ILE A 118 18.90 30.95 -3.07
CA ILE A 118 18.48 29.82 -3.90
C ILE A 118 19.69 28.89 -4.02
N SER A 119 19.64 27.75 -3.34
CA SER A 119 20.55 26.64 -3.62
C SER A 119 19.67 25.41 -3.77
N PRO A 120 19.53 24.85 -4.99
CA PRO A 120 18.77 23.62 -5.16
C PRO A 120 19.39 22.57 -4.24
N PRO A 121 18.61 21.88 -3.41
CA PRO A 121 19.14 20.75 -2.66
C PRO A 121 19.80 19.81 -3.67
N THR A 122 20.99 19.32 -3.34
CA THR A 122 21.67 18.33 -4.19
C THR A 122 20.69 17.19 -4.38
N ARG A 123 20.28 16.92 -5.63
CA ARG A 123 19.34 15.82 -5.93
C ARG A 123 19.87 14.60 -5.20
N GLN A 124 19.14 14.13 -4.18
CA GLN A 124 19.55 12.93 -3.46
C GLN A 124 19.70 11.81 -4.48
N SER A 125 20.72 10.98 -4.26
CA SER A 125 21.12 9.85 -5.10
C SER A 125 19.91 9.19 -5.76
N HIS A 126 19.99 9.00 -7.09
CA HIS A 126 19.00 8.26 -7.86
C HIS A 126 18.53 7.04 -7.06
N VAL A 127 17.23 6.99 -6.74
CA VAL A 127 16.64 5.73 -6.30
C VAL A 127 16.88 4.77 -7.47
N PRO A 128 17.59 3.66 -7.27
CA PRO A 128 17.85 2.74 -8.36
C PRO A 128 16.51 2.29 -8.93
N THR A 129 16.36 2.39 -10.25
CA THR A 129 15.21 1.81 -10.92
C THR A 129 15.18 0.33 -10.59
N LEU A 130 14.07 -0.11 -9.99
CA LEU A 130 13.83 -1.51 -9.71
C LEU A 130 13.55 -2.19 -11.06
N ILE A 131 14.55 -2.92 -11.56
CA ILE A 131 14.46 -3.66 -12.82
C ILE A 131 14.34 -5.16 -12.50
N GLU A 132 13.31 -5.79 -13.04
CA GLU A 132 13.15 -7.24 -12.97
C GLU A 132 14.38 -7.95 -13.58
N PRO A 133 14.94 -8.96 -12.91
CA PRO A 133 16.06 -9.72 -13.45
C PRO A 133 15.73 -10.36 -14.80
N ILE A 134 16.65 -10.24 -15.76
CA ILE A 134 16.53 -10.78 -17.13
C ILE A 134 16.38 -12.31 -17.11
N SER A 135 16.89 -13.00 -16.08
CA SER A 135 16.77 -14.45 -15.95
C SER A 135 16.77 -14.87 -14.48
N VAL A 136 16.01 -15.93 -14.20
CA VAL A 136 15.99 -16.59 -12.88
C VAL A 136 16.94 -17.79 -12.92
N PRO A 137 17.78 -18.00 -11.89
CA PRO A 137 18.59 -19.22 -11.79
C PRO A 137 17.74 -20.49 -11.93
N GLU A 138 18.21 -21.46 -12.71
CA GLU A 138 17.41 -22.65 -13.09
C GLU A 138 16.94 -23.47 -11.87
N PHE A 139 17.75 -23.51 -10.81
CA PHE A 139 17.39 -24.18 -9.55
C PHE A 139 16.17 -23.53 -8.89
N ASP A 140 16.13 -22.20 -8.83
CA ASP A 140 15.05 -21.47 -8.18
C ASP A 140 13.76 -21.45 -9.03
N ASN A 141 13.87 -21.65 -10.35
CA ASN A 141 12.71 -21.79 -11.25
C ASN A 141 11.89 -23.08 -10.97
N ARG A 142 12.42 -24.03 -10.19
CA ARG A 142 11.69 -25.24 -9.78
C ARG A 142 10.99 -25.10 -8.43
N ALA A 143 11.20 -23.99 -7.73
CA ALA A 143 10.60 -23.77 -6.42
C ALA A 143 9.07 -23.66 -6.52
N LEU A 144 8.35 -24.42 -5.70
CA LEU A 144 6.89 -24.34 -5.59
C LEU A 144 6.46 -23.14 -4.74
N VAL A 145 7.31 -22.75 -3.77
CA VAL A 145 7.07 -21.63 -2.85
C VAL A 145 8.36 -20.85 -2.64
N LEU A 146 8.29 -19.52 -2.68
CA LEU A 146 9.42 -18.62 -2.53
C LEU A 146 9.09 -17.49 -1.55
N PRO A 147 9.87 -17.25 -0.49
CA PRO A 147 9.72 -16.04 0.32
C PRO A 147 10.10 -14.78 -0.49
N PHE A 148 9.52 -13.63 -0.14
CA PHE A 148 9.80 -12.36 -0.85
C PHE A 148 11.28 -11.99 -0.88
N THR A 149 12.05 -12.47 0.08
CA THR A 149 13.49 -12.17 0.24
C THR A 149 14.38 -12.94 -0.75
N LYS A 150 13.84 -13.93 -1.49
CA LYS A 150 14.60 -14.70 -2.46
C LYS A 150 14.69 -13.98 -3.80
N GLU A 151 15.87 -14.06 -4.41
CA GLU A 151 16.16 -13.41 -5.71
C GLU A 151 15.17 -13.82 -6.80
N ALA A 152 14.82 -15.11 -6.87
CA ALA A 152 13.87 -15.64 -7.84
C ALA A 152 12.43 -15.15 -7.65
N CYS A 153 12.07 -14.67 -6.46
CA CYS A 153 10.74 -14.09 -6.22
C CYS A 153 10.57 -12.74 -6.94
N LYS A 154 11.65 -12.18 -7.51
CA LYS A 154 11.63 -10.96 -8.31
C LYS A 154 11.30 -11.20 -9.79
N SER A 155 10.85 -12.40 -10.15
CA SER A 155 10.41 -12.70 -11.51
C SER A 155 8.89 -12.79 -11.61
N SER A 156 8.31 -11.90 -12.42
CA SER A 156 6.88 -11.86 -12.71
C SER A 156 6.41 -13.11 -13.46
N GLU A 157 7.26 -13.76 -14.25
CA GLU A 157 6.95 -15.05 -14.88
C GLU A 157 6.76 -16.17 -13.85
N LEU A 158 7.47 -16.11 -12.72
CA LEU A 158 7.45 -17.17 -11.70
C LEU A 158 6.40 -16.94 -10.62
N VAL A 159 6.18 -15.69 -10.19
CA VAL A 159 5.29 -15.36 -9.07
C VAL A 159 4.15 -14.39 -9.42
N GLY A 160 4.07 -13.97 -10.68
CA GLY A 160 3.15 -12.93 -11.14
C GLY A 160 3.59 -11.52 -10.74
N GLY A 161 2.87 -10.53 -11.27
CA GLY A 161 3.23 -9.12 -11.16
C GLY A 161 3.27 -8.60 -9.71
N LYS A 162 2.21 -8.85 -8.92
CA LYS A 162 2.13 -8.40 -7.51
C LYS A 162 3.21 -9.01 -6.62
N GLY A 163 3.45 -10.31 -6.77
CA GLY A 163 4.50 -11.03 -6.04
C GLY A 163 5.89 -10.50 -6.37
N CYS A 164 6.15 -10.24 -7.66
CA CYS A 164 7.39 -9.63 -8.14
C CYS A 164 7.58 -8.24 -7.53
N GLN A 165 6.58 -7.36 -7.62
CA GLN A 165 6.66 -6.00 -7.07
C GLN A 165 6.94 -5.98 -5.57
N LEU A 166 6.30 -6.88 -4.78
CA LEU A 166 6.57 -7.01 -3.34
C LEU A 166 8.01 -7.45 -3.06
N ALA A 167 8.52 -8.44 -3.80
CA ALA A 167 9.91 -8.89 -3.67
C ALA A 167 10.90 -7.79 -4.08
N MET A 168 10.61 -7.02 -5.12
CA MET A 168 11.41 -5.87 -5.54
C MET A 168 11.44 -4.78 -4.45
N LEU A 169 10.30 -4.47 -3.83
CA LEU A 169 10.23 -3.52 -2.71
C LEU A 169 11.06 -3.97 -1.50
N CYS A 170 11.11 -5.27 -1.21
CA CYS A 170 11.96 -5.81 -0.14
C CYS A 170 13.48 -5.57 -0.37
N THR A 171 13.91 -5.25 -1.59
CA THR A 171 15.32 -4.94 -1.89
C THR A 171 15.73 -3.53 -1.44
N ILE A 172 14.78 -2.59 -1.33
CA ILE A 172 15.03 -1.23 -0.88
C ILE A 172 15.01 -1.20 0.65
N LYS A 173 16.05 -1.77 1.25
CA LYS A 173 16.23 -1.81 2.71
C LYS A 173 16.26 -0.39 3.29
N ASP A 174 15.81 -0.27 4.54
CA ASP A 174 15.80 0.94 5.36
C ASP A 174 14.86 2.08 4.92
N LYS A 175 14.17 1.94 3.76
CA LYS A 175 13.20 2.95 3.28
C LYS A 175 11.74 2.51 3.38
N PHE A 176 11.47 1.22 3.17
CA PHE A 176 10.12 0.67 3.21
C PHE A 176 10.04 -0.51 4.17
N ILE A 177 8.92 -0.60 4.88
CA ILE A 177 8.58 -1.77 5.70
C ILE A 177 7.54 -2.56 4.92
N VAL A 178 7.96 -3.68 4.33
CA VAL A 178 7.08 -4.62 3.66
C VAL A 178 6.78 -5.75 4.64
N PRO A 179 5.49 -6.04 4.96
CA PRO A 179 5.14 -7.18 5.80
C PRO A 179 5.68 -8.48 5.21
N ARG A 180 6.18 -9.36 6.07
CA ARG A 180 6.75 -10.65 5.67
C ARG A 180 5.74 -11.45 4.87
N GLY A 181 6.23 -12.24 3.95
CA GLY A 181 5.38 -13.06 3.11
C GLY A 181 6.17 -13.87 2.10
N LEU A 182 5.40 -14.64 1.34
CA LEU A 182 5.89 -15.58 0.36
C LEU A 182 4.93 -15.65 -0.84
N CYS A 183 5.42 -16.23 -1.91
CA CYS A 183 4.68 -16.48 -3.14
C CYS A 183 4.62 -17.99 -3.37
N VAL A 184 3.42 -18.52 -3.53
CA VAL A 184 3.17 -19.81 -4.19
C VAL A 184 3.36 -19.56 -5.69
N THR A 185 4.30 -20.26 -6.31
CA THR A 185 4.74 -19.94 -7.67
C THR A 185 3.77 -20.47 -8.73
N VAL A 186 3.95 -20.02 -9.96
CA VAL A 186 3.32 -20.58 -11.15
C VAL A 186 3.59 -22.08 -11.29
N ARG A 187 4.76 -22.57 -10.86
CA ARG A 187 5.09 -24.00 -10.85
C ARG A 187 4.19 -24.80 -9.91
N ALA A 188 3.81 -24.23 -8.77
CA ALA A 188 2.86 -24.88 -7.88
C ALA A 188 1.48 -25.04 -8.52
N LEU A 189 1.00 -24.07 -9.31
CA LEU A 189 -0.22 -24.24 -10.10
C LEU A 189 -0.04 -25.33 -11.17
N GLN A 190 1.08 -25.36 -11.90
CA GLN A 190 1.35 -26.42 -12.87
C GLN A 190 1.31 -27.79 -12.20
N LYS A 191 1.93 -27.93 -11.02
CA LYS A 191 1.94 -29.16 -10.25
C LYS A 191 0.56 -29.56 -9.74
N GLN A 192 -0.26 -28.58 -9.33
CA GLN A 192 -1.65 -28.80 -8.98
C GLN A 192 -2.45 -29.35 -10.17
N LEU A 193 -2.24 -28.79 -11.36
CA LEU A 193 -2.91 -29.25 -12.59
C LEU A 193 -2.49 -30.67 -12.98
N GLU A 194 -1.20 -31.03 -12.83
CA GLU A 194 -0.72 -32.40 -13.04
C GLU A 194 -1.41 -33.42 -12.11
N SER A 195 -1.83 -32.99 -10.92
CA SER A 195 -2.50 -33.86 -9.94
C SER A 195 -4.01 -34.07 -10.21
N SER A 196 -4.62 -33.31 -11.12
CA SER A 196 -6.06 -33.37 -11.40
C SER A 196 -6.36 -33.26 -12.90
N THR A 197 -6.52 -34.42 -13.54
CA THR A 197 -6.93 -34.51 -14.95
C THR A 197 -8.30 -33.87 -15.18
N VAL A 198 -9.22 -33.98 -14.21
CA VAL A 198 -10.56 -33.40 -14.28
C VAL A 198 -10.50 -31.88 -14.47
N ILE A 199 -9.67 -31.18 -13.69
CA ILE A 199 -9.52 -29.72 -13.81
C ILE A 199 -8.90 -29.37 -15.16
N VAL A 200 -7.89 -30.13 -15.61
CA VAL A 200 -7.22 -29.90 -16.89
C VAL A 200 -8.19 -30.05 -18.07
N ASP A 201 -8.99 -31.12 -18.07
CA ASP A 201 -9.96 -31.41 -19.14
C ASP A 201 -11.07 -30.34 -19.18
N MET A 202 -11.57 -29.92 -18.02
CA MET A 202 -12.59 -28.87 -17.93
C MET A 202 -12.07 -27.51 -18.35
N TRP A 203 -10.81 -27.20 -18.05
CA TRP A 203 -10.20 -25.96 -18.52
C TRP A 203 -10.01 -26.00 -20.05
N ALA A 204 -9.59 -27.13 -20.62
CA ALA A 204 -9.50 -27.30 -22.08
C ALA A 204 -10.87 -27.19 -22.77
N GLU A 205 -11.92 -27.78 -22.19
CA GLU A 205 -13.32 -27.62 -22.63
C GLU A 205 -13.70 -26.12 -22.69
N LEU A 206 -13.36 -25.35 -21.65
CA LEU A 206 -13.60 -23.92 -21.60
C LEU A 206 -12.86 -23.16 -22.73
N GLU A 207 -11.59 -23.49 -23.00
CA GLU A 207 -10.82 -22.88 -24.09
C GLU A 207 -11.45 -23.16 -25.47
N ASP A 208 -11.93 -24.39 -25.69
CA ASP A 208 -12.57 -24.78 -26.94
C ASP A 208 -13.95 -24.12 -27.13
N ILE A 209 -14.71 -23.91 -26.05
CA ILE A 209 -15.95 -23.12 -26.07
C ILE A 209 -15.64 -21.65 -26.37
N CYS A 210 -14.67 -21.05 -25.66
CA CYS A 210 -14.32 -19.64 -25.84
C CYS A 210 -13.74 -19.32 -27.23
N SER A 211 -13.04 -20.27 -27.85
CA SER A 211 -12.51 -20.16 -29.23
C SER A 211 -13.55 -20.49 -30.31
N GLY A 212 -14.75 -20.96 -29.93
CA GLY A 212 -15.83 -21.29 -30.85
C GLY A 212 -15.66 -22.63 -31.58
N LYS A 213 -14.68 -23.46 -31.21
CA LYS A 213 -14.52 -24.82 -31.74
C LYS A 213 -15.69 -25.73 -31.33
N ILE A 214 -16.20 -25.53 -30.11
CA ILE A 214 -17.32 -26.28 -29.54
C ILE A 214 -18.41 -25.28 -29.13
N LYS A 215 -19.68 -25.65 -29.33
CA LYS A 215 -20.81 -24.88 -28.79
C LYS A 215 -21.01 -25.25 -27.33
N GLY A 216 -21.05 -24.26 -26.43
CA GLY A 216 -21.29 -24.48 -25.01
C GLY A 216 -21.63 -23.21 -24.27
N ASN A 217 -22.08 -23.36 -23.02
CA ASN A 217 -22.36 -22.23 -22.12
C ASN A 217 -21.12 -21.91 -21.29
N ILE A 218 -20.47 -20.78 -21.60
CA ILE A 218 -19.26 -20.31 -20.89
C ILE A 218 -19.54 -20.15 -19.39
N GLN A 219 -20.66 -19.56 -19.01
CA GLN A 219 -20.99 -19.30 -17.61
C GLN A 219 -21.12 -20.59 -16.79
N GLU A 220 -21.75 -21.63 -17.37
CA GLU A 220 -21.90 -22.93 -16.72
C GLU A 220 -20.56 -23.68 -16.61
N CYS A 221 -19.76 -23.64 -17.68
CA CYS A 221 -18.42 -24.25 -17.69
C CYS A 221 -17.49 -23.58 -16.65
N CYS A 222 -17.47 -22.25 -16.60
CA CYS A 222 -16.76 -21.47 -15.58
C CYS A 222 -17.18 -21.87 -14.17
N LYS A 223 -18.50 -21.94 -13.92
CA LYS A 223 -19.02 -22.32 -12.60
C LYS A 223 -18.53 -23.72 -12.19
N ARG A 224 -18.69 -24.72 -13.07
CA ARG A 224 -18.20 -26.08 -12.81
C ARG A 224 -16.69 -26.09 -12.52
N LEU A 225 -15.90 -25.33 -13.27
CA LEU A 225 -14.45 -25.26 -13.09
C LEU A 225 -14.06 -24.63 -11.75
N VAL A 226 -14.70 -23.52 -11.36
CA VAL A 226 -14.53 -22.87 -10.06
C VAL A 226 -14.89 -23.83 -8.91
N ASP A 227 -16.03 -24.52 -9.03
CA ASP A 227 -16.48 -25.51 -8.04
C ASP A 227 -15.46 -26.67 -7.91
N SER A 228 -14.93 -27.15 -9.04
CA SER A 228 -13.91 -28.21 -9.09
C SER A 228 -12.60 -27.81 -8.41
N PHE A 229 -12.09 -26.60 -8.69
CA PHE A 229 -10.93 -26.05 -7.98
C PHE A 229 -11.18 -25.91 -6.48
N THR A 230 -12.34 -25.39 -6.10
CA THR A 230 -12.68 -25.12 -4.69
C THR A 230 -12.83 -26.40 -3.88
N ALA A 231 -13.34 -27.48 -4.50
CA ALA A 231 -13.51 -28.78 -3.85
C ALA A 231 -12.22 -29.63 -3.83
N ALA A 232 -11.27 -29.37 -4.73
CA ALA A 232 -10.04 -30.14 -4.81
C ALA A 232 -9.08 -29.80 -3.65
N PRO A 233 -8.45 -30.81 -3.02
CA PRO A 233 -7.37 -30.56 -2.06
C PRO A 233 -6.12 -30.03 -2.80
N LEU A 234 -5.35 -29.19 -2.10
CA LEU A 234 -4.03 -28.77 -2.56
C LEU A 234 -3.11 -30.00 -2.64
N CYS A 235 -2.31 -30.14 -3.70
CA CYS A 235 -1.46 -31.31 -3.90
C CYS A 235 -0.37 -31.41 -2.82
N MET A 236 -0.02 -32.63 -2.41
CA MET A 236 0.85 -32.88 -1.24
C MET A 236 2.24 -32.25 -1.37
N GLU A 237 2.81 -32.20 -2.58
CA GLU A 237 4.11 -31.57 -2.81
C GLU A 237 4.07 -30.05 -2.55
N VAL A 238 3.00 -29.37 -2.99
CA VAL A 238 2.82 -27.94 -2.73
C VAL A 238 2.48 -27.70 -1.26
N GLN A 239 1.66 -28.55 -0.63
CA GLN A 239 1.40 -28.48 0.81
C GLN A 239 2.70 -28.56 1.62
N GLY A 240 3.57 -29.54 1.32
CA GLY A 240 4.84 -29.72 2.01
C GLY A 240 5.77 -28.52 1.87
N SER A 241 5.95 -28.03 0.63
CA SER A 241 6.79 -26.85 0.37
C SER A 241 6.25 -25.58 1.03
N LEU A 242 4.93 -25.41 1.06
CA LEU A 242 4.29 -24.27 1.70
C LEU A 242 4.44 -24.31 3.23
N VAL A 243 4.22 -25.46 3.87
CA VAL A 243 4.43 -25.63 5.32
C VAL A 243 5.89 -25.38 5.69
N GLU A 244 6.82 -26.00 4.97
CA GLU A 244 8.26 -25.83 5.21
C GLU A 244 8.66 -24.35 5.14
N THR A 245 8.18 -23.64 4.12
CA THR A 245 8.50 -22.22 3.93
C THR A 245 7.84 -21.35 5.00
N LEU A 246 6.58 -21.61 5.36
CA LEU A 246 5.89 -20.89 6.44
C LEU A 246 6.61 -21.06 7.78
N VAL A 247 6.99 -22.28 8.14
CA VAL A 247 7.74 -22.56 9.38
C VAL A 247 9.09 -21.85 9.36
N LYS A 248 9.77 -21.81 8.22
CA LYS A 248 11.07 -21.14 8.08
C LYS A 248 10.98 -19.61 8.23
N GLU A 249 9.98 -18.97 7.64
CA GLU A 249 9.85 -17.50 7.63
C GLU A 249 9.16 -16.94 8.87
N PHE A 250 8.24 -17.72 9.46
CA PHE A 250 7.37 -17.28 10.56
C PHE A 250 7.59 -18.04 11.88
N GLY A 251 8.38 -19.11 11.87
CA GLY A 251 8.65 -19.93 13.05
C GLY A 251 7.45 -20.79 13.48
N THR A 252 7.48 -21.29 14.72
CA THR A 252 6.40 -22.13 15.26
C THR A 252 5.10 -21.36 15.49
N GLN A 253 5.14 -20.03 15.50
CA GLN A 253 3.97 -19.18 15.71
C GLN A 253 3.15 -18.93 14.42
N HIS A 254 3.57 -19.48 13.29
CA HIS A 254 2.88 -19.28 12.00
C HIS A 254 1.38 -19.65 12.02
N GLU A 255 0.95 -20.56 12.90
CA GLU A 255 -0.47 -20.92 13.06
C GLU A 255 -1.30 -19.80 13.71
N GLU A 256 -0.67 -18.93 14.49
CA GLU A 256 -1.32 -17.83 15.19
C GLU A 256 -1.39 -16.54 14.36
N ILE A 257 -0.59 -16.46 13.30
CA ILE A 257 -0.50 -15.30 12.41
C ILE A 257 -1.72 -15.25 11.47
N LEU A 258 -2.24 -14.04 11.26
CA LEU A 258 -3.25 -13.77 10.25
C LEU A 258 -2.57 -13.43 8.92
N PHE A 259 -3.00 -14.08 7.85
CA PHE A 259 -2.48 -13.87 6.50
C PHE A 259 -3.52 -13.25 5.57
N ALA A 260 -3.05 -12.42 4.66
CA ALA A 260 -3.72 -12.03 3.44
C ALA A 260 -3.24 -12.93 2.29
N VAL A 261 -4.17 -13.59 1.61
CA VAL A 261 -3.89 -14.45 0.46
C VAL A 261 -4.43 -13.77 -0.79
N ARG A 262 -3.56 -13.43 -1.73
CA ARG A 262 -3.83 -12.54 -2.87
C ARG A 262 -3.41 -13.20 -4.16
N SER A 263 -4.27 -13.17 -5.17
CA SER A 263 -3.89 -13.57 -6.52
C SER A 263 -2.74 -12.71 -7.06
N SER A 264 -1.85 -13.29 -7.86
CA SER A 264 -0.75 -12.59 -8.52
C SER A 264 -0.56 -13.16 -9.92
N ALA A 265 -1.28 -12.63 -10.90
CA ALA A 265 -1.29 -13.18 -12.25
C ALA A 265 -0.06 -12.76 -13.06
N VAL A 266 0.33 -13.62 -13.99
CA VAL A 266 1.38 -13.33 -14.97
C VAL A 266 0.78 -12.45 -16.08
N GLY A 267 1.48 -11.38 -16.47
CA GLY A 267 1.03 -10.46 -17.51
C GLY A 267 -0.08 -9.49 -17.10
N GLU A 268 -0.38 -9.35 -15.80
CA GLU A 268 -1.36 -8.40 -15.24
C GLU A 268 -0.85 -6.95 -15.22
N ASP A 269 0.47 -6.75 -15.27
CA ASP A 269 1.14 -5.44 -15.13
C ASP A 269 1.86 -5.01 -16.43
N SER A 270 1.34 -5.37 -17.61
CA SER A 270 1.87 -4.82 -18.87
C SER A 270 1.41 -3.37 -19.05
N ASP A 271 2.22 -2.56 -19.76
CA ASP A 271 1.95 -1.13 -20.04
C ASP A 271 0.57 -0.88 -20.68
N GLU A 272 -0.05 -1.90 -21.28
CA GLU A 272 -1.32 -1.79 -21.99
C GLU A 272 -2.54 -2.18 -21.15
N MET A 273 -2.40 -2.92 -20.04
CA MET A 273 -3.56 -3.51 -19.35
C MET A 273 -3.34 -3.73 -17.85
N SER A 274 -4.11 -3.04 -17.01
CA SER A 274 -4.30 -3.40 -15.60
C SER A 274 -5.61 -4.17 -15.45
N ALA A 275 -5.55 -5.48 -15.17
CA ALA A 275 -6.75 -6.28 -14.82
C ALA A 275 -7.20 -6.03 -13.36
N ALA A 276 -7.16 -4.77 -12.93
CA ALA A 276 -7.38 -4.39 -11.54
C ALA A 276 -8.84 -4.60 -11.13
N GLY A 277 -9.03 -5.29 -10.00
CA GLY A 277 -10.34 -5.52 -9.38
C GLY A 277 -11.11 -6.76 -9.84
N GLN A 278 -10.53 -7.62 -10.68
CA GLN A 278 -11.19 -8.85 -11.14
C GLN A 278 -10.79 -10.12 -10.36
N MET A 279 -9.77 -10.04 -9.51
CA MET A 279 -9.24 -11.21 -8.81
C MET A 279 -9.44 -11.12 -7.30
N GLU A 280 -9.62 -12.27 -6.67
CA GLU A 280 -9.99 -12.35 -5.25
C GLU A 280 -8.79 -12.18 -4.31
N THR A 281 -9.02 -11.45 -3.23
CA THR A 281 -8.13 -11.31 -2.08
C THR A 281 -8.88 -11.81 -0.85
N PHE A 282 -8.23 -12.66 -0.06
CA PHE A 282 -8.78 -13.22 1.17
C PHE A 282 -7.98 -12.70 2.36
N LEU A 283 -8.65 -12.01 3.28
CA LEU A 283 -8.03 -11.45 4.49
C LEU A 283 -8.39 -12.28 5.72
N GLY A 284 -7.58 -12.13 6.77
CA GLY A 284 -7.83 -12.74 8.08
C GLY A 284 -7.69 -14.26 8.09
N ILE A 285 -6.89 -14.82 7.19
CA ILE A 285 -6.71 -16.26 7.07
C ILE A 285 -5.77 -16.75 8.16
N LYS A 286 -6.28 -17.61 9.04
CA LYS A 286 -5.54 -18.19 10.17
C LYS A 286 -5.47 -19.71 10.05
N GLY A 287 -4.27 -20.26 10.26
CA GLY A 287 -4.04 -21.71 10.27
C GLY A 287 -3.83 -22.31 8.88
N ILE A 288 -3.00 -23.35 8.81
CA ILE A 288 -2.46 -23.89 7.56
C ILE A 288 -3.52 -24.40 6.57
N HIS A 289 -4.54 -25.11 7.07
CA HIS A 289 -5.60 -25.65 6.21
C HIS A 289 -6.39 -24.56 5.50
N LYS A 290 -6.67 -23.44 6.21
CA LYS A 290 -7.36 -22.30 5.59
C LYS A 290 -6.49 -21.59 4.57
N VAL A 291 -5.17 -21.55 4.78
CA VAL A 291 -4.22 -21.05 3.76
C VAL A 291 -4.30 -21.91 2.50
N PHE A 292 -4.33 -23.24 2.62
CA PHE A 292 -4.47 -24.14 1.47
C PHE A 292 -5.77 -23.89 0.70
N GLU A 293 -6.89 -23.78 1.40
CA GLU A 293 -8.19 -23.46 0.79
C GLU A 293 -8.16 -22.10 0.09
N ALA A 294 -7.54 -21.08 0.71
CA ALA A 294 -7.44 -19.75 0.13
C ALA A 294 -6.57 -19.73 -1.15
N VAL A 295 -5.47 -20.51 -1.19
CA VAL A 295 -4.66 -20.68 -2.40
C VAL A 295 -5.48 -21.30 -3.53
N MET A 296 -6.23 -22.37 -3.25
CA MET A 296 -7.12 -23.01 -4.23
C MET A 296 -8.19 -22.04 -4.75
N LYS A 297 -8.80 -21.25 -3.86
CA LYS A 297 -9.80 -20.23 -4.23
C LYS A 297 -9.19 -19.11 -5.07
N CYS A 298 -7.96 -18.66 -4.77
CA CYS A 298 -7.26 -17.71 -5.64
C CYS A 298 -7.12 -18.28 -7.05
N TRP A 299 -6.63 -19.50 -7.21
CA TRP A 299 -6.54 -20.13 -8.54
C TRP A 299 -7.91 -20.27 -9.22
N ALA A 300 -8.94 -20.65 -8.48
CA ALA A 300 -10.32 -20.72 -8.96
C ALA A 300 -10.83 -19.36 -9.48
N SER A 301 -10.45 -18.25 -8.83
CA SER A 301 -10.92 -16.90 -9.18
C SER A 301 -10.62 -16.49 -10.62
N GLN A 302 -9.54 -17.02 -11.22
CA GLN A 302 -9.20 -16.80 -12.62
C GLN A 302 -10.22 -17.42 -13.59
N CYS A 303 -10.92 -18.45 -13.15
CA CYS A 303 -11.89 -19.20 -13.93
C CYS A 303 -13.32 -18.65 -13.77
N THR A 304 -13.50 -17.54 -13.04
CA THR A 304 -14.80 -16.87 -12.95
C THR A 304 -15.25 -16.37 -14.31
N TYR A 305 -16.57 -16.30 -14.53
CA TYR A 305 -17.13 -15.82 -15.79
C TYR A 305 -16.61 -14.43 -16.17
N GLN A 306 -16.50 -13.51 -15.19
CA GLN A 306 -16.00 -12.16 -15.41
C GLN A 306 -14.53 -12.16 -15.83
N ALA A 307 -13.67 -12.92 -15.14
CA ALA A 307 -12.25 -13.00 -15.48
C ALA A 307 -12.01 -13.66 -16.85
N VAL A 308 -12.82 -14.65 -17.22
CA VAL A 308 -12.76 -15.32 -18.54
C VAL A 308 -13.24 -14.38 -19.65
N GLU A 309 -14.37 -13.71 -19.48
CA GLU A 309 -14.88 -12.75 -20.47
C GLU A 309 -13.94 -11.57 -20.66
N TYR A 310 -13.36 -11.04 -19.58
CA TYR A 310 -12.35 -9.98 -19.66
C TYR A 310 -11.18 -10.40 -20.56
N ARG A 311 -10.62 -11.59 -20.32
CA ARG A 311 -9.50 -12.13 -21.12
C ARG A 311 -9.90 -12.36 -22.57
N ARG A 312 -11.10 -12.91 -22.79
CA ARG A 312 -11.64 -13.12 -24.15
C ARG A 312 -11.78 -11.81 -24.93
N GLN A 313 -12.29 -10.76 -24.29
CA GLN A 313 -12.49 -9.44 -24.91
C GLN A 313 -11.18 -8.74 -25.28
N HIS A 314 -10.12 -9.00 -24.53
CA HIS A 314 -8.80 -8.40 -24.75
C HIS A 314 -7.82 -9.34 -25.46
N GLY A 315 -8.30 -10.44 -26.04
CA GLY A 315 -7.46 -11.38 -26.81
C GLY A 315 -6.41 -12.13 -25.97
N GLN A 316 -6.61 -12.21 -24.65
CA GLN A 316 -5.69 -12.90 -23.75
C GLN A 316 -5.98 -14.40 -23.66
N PRO A 317 -4.98 -15.24 -23.37
CA PRO A 317 -5.18 -16.67 -23.15
C PRO A 317 -6.23 -16.98 -22.07
N ILE A 318 -7.15 -17.90 -22.39
CA ILE A 318 -8.21 -18.36 -21.47
C ILE A 318 -7.65 -19.32 -20.40
N LYS A 319 -6.51 -19.95 -20.66
CA LYS A 319 -5.65 -20.52 -19.63
C LYS A 319 -4.51 -19.56 -19.34
N SER A 320 -4.53 -18.99 -18.14
CA SER A 320 -3.45 -18.16 -17.61
C SER A 320 -2.83 -18.82 -16.39
N LEU A 321 -1.52 -18.67 -16.26
CA LEU A 321 -0.78 -19.12 -15.10
C LEU A 321 -0.66 -17.96 -14.10
N MET A 322 -0.67 -18.31 -12.82
CA MET A 322 -0.75 -17.33 -11.75
C MET A 322 -0.08 -17.85 -10.48
N GLY A 323 0.70 -16.98 -9.86
CA GLY A 323 1.17 -17.15 -8.50
C GLY A 323 0.15 -16.68 -7.46
N VAL A 324 0.38 -17.03 -6.21
CA VAL A 324 -0.45 -16.56 -5.08
C VAL A 324 0.46 -15.98 -4.01
N VAL A 325 0.22 -14.73 -3.64
CA VAL A 325 0.93 -14.04 -2.57
C VAL A 325 0.26 -14.39 -1.24
N ILE A 326 1.06 -14.80 -0.25
CA ILE A 326 0.64 -15.00 1.14
C ILE A 326 1.46 -14.04 2.00
N GLN A 327 0.80 -13.06 2.59
CA GLN A 327 1.44 -11.96 3.30
C GLN A 327 0.88 -11.82 4.72
N GLU A 328 1.74 -11.62 5.71
CA GLU A 328 1.35 -11.34 7.09
C GLU A 328 0.48 -10.07 7.14
N MET A 329 -0.65 -10.17 7.82
CA MET A 329 -1.53 -9.02 8.00
C MET A 329 -0.95 -8.05 9.02
N VAL A 330 -1.11 -6.77 8.72
CA VAL A 330 -0.77 -5.68 9.64
C VAL A 330 -2.04 -5.19 10.30
N GLN A 331 -2.01 -5.10 11.63
CA GLN A 331 -3.03 -4.37 12.37
C GLN A 331 -2.76 -2.87 12.21
N SER A 332 -3.58 -2.21 11.40
CA SER A 332 -3.44 -0.78 11.09
C SER A 332 -4.55 0.05 11.75
N GLU A 333 -4.18 1.19 12.33
CA GLU A 333 -5.15 2.21 12.76
C GLU A 333 -5.74 2.95 11.55
N ALA A 334 -4.92 3.17 10.51
CA ALA A 334 -5.33 3.72 9.23
C ALA A 334 -4.63 3.03 8.04
N SER A 335 -5.29 3.03 6.91
CA SER A 335 -4.80 2.44 5.67
C SER A 335 -5.24 3.27 4.47
N GLY A 336 -4.51 3.16 3.36
CA GLY A 336 -4.79 4.00 2.20
C GLY A 336 -4.09 3.57 0.93
N VAL A 337 -4.36 4.31 -0.14
CA VAL A 337 -3.69 4.19 -1.43
C VAL A 337 -3.03 5.53 -1.75
N LEU A 338 -1.81 5.47 -2.27
CA LEU A 338 -1.06 6.63 -2.75
C LEU A 338 -0.85 6.54 -4.26
N PHE A 339 -1.12 7.64 -4.95
CA PHE A 339 -0.74 7.87 -6.33
C PHE A 339 0.34 8.95 -6.38
N THR A 340 1.49 8.64 -7.00
CA THR A 340 2.62 9.57 -7.15
C THR A 340 2.40 10.61 -8.26
N GLN A 341 1.26 10.52 -8.95
CA GLN A 341 0.82 11.42 -10.01
C GLN A 341 -0.70 11.56 -9.84
N ASP A 342 -1.24 12.76 -10.05
CA ASP A 342 -2.68 12.98 -9.93
C ASP A 342 -3.44 12.08 -10.92
N PRO A 343 -4.31 11.15 -10.45
CA PRO A 343 -5.01 10.23 -11.33
C PRO A 343 -6.03 10.91 -12.25
N LEU A 344 -6.43 12.16 -11.96
CA LEU A 344 -7.38 12.90 -12.80
C LEU A 344 -6.69 13.70 -13.91
N THR A 345 -5.59 14.38 -13.58
CA THR A 345 -4.91 15.29 -14.52
C THR A 345 -3.61 14.75 -15.09
N ALA A 346 -3.14 13.59 -14.58
CA ALA A 346 -1.80 13.08 -14.83
C ALA A 346 -0.70 14.09 -14.47
N ASN A 347 -0.93 14.97 -13.49
CA ASN A 347 0.08 15.93 -13.05
C ASN A 347 1.10 15.26 -12.11
N PRO A 348 2.40 15.13 -12.48
CA PRO A 348 3.42 14.51 -11.64
C PRO A 348 3.87 15.41 -10.48
N GLY A 349 3.44 16.68 -10.46
CA GLY A 349 3.68 17.61 -9.35
C GLY A 349 2.68 17.46 -8.20
N VAL A 350 1.71 16.56 -8.31
CA VAL A 350 0.65 16.34 -7.31
C VAL A 350 0.66 14.87 -6.89
N ILE A 351 0.81 14.64 -5.59
CA ILE A 351 0.67 13.33 -4.96
C ILE A 351 -0.71 13.27 -4.32
N THR A 352 -1.47 12.22 -4.64
CA THR A 352 -2.82 12.01 -4.09
C THR A 352 -2.80 10.84 -3.12
N ILE A 353 -3.25 11.06 -1.88
CA ILE A 353 -3.35 10.03 -0.85
C ILE A 353 -4.81 9.90 -0.43
N ASN A 354 -5.38 8.71 -0.60
CA ASN A 354 -6.68 8.35 -0.07
C ASN A 354 -6.47 7.46 1.16
N ALA A 355 -6.91 7.89 2.33
CA ALA A 355 -6.77 7.13 3.58
C ALA A 355 -8.11 6.96 4.30
N ASN A 356 -8.26 5.86 5.01
CA ASN A 356 -9.42 5.54 5.85
C ASN A 356 -8.95 4.85 7.14
N TYR A 357 -9.78 4.88 8.18
CA TYR A 357 -9.54 4.16 9.42
C TYR A 357 -9.72 2.65 9.23
N GLY A 358 -8.90 1.87 9.93
CA GLY A 358 -8.93 0.41 9.92
C GLY A 358 -8.24 -0.22 8.72
N LEU A 359 -8.70 -1.42 8.33
CA LEU A 359 -8.10 -2.24 7.27
C LEU A 359 -8.40 -1.67 5.87
N GLY A 360 -7.42 -1.76 4.98
CA GLY A 360 -7.43 -1.15 3.64
C GLY A 360 -8.40 -1.75 2.63
N GLU A 361 -9.19 -2.74 3.03
CA GLU A 361 -10.12 -3.47 2.17
C GLU A 361 -11.26 -2.58 1.62
N VAL A 362 -11.53 -1.45 2.27
CA VAL A 362 -12.56 -0.48 1.83
C VAL A 362 -12.17 0.18 0.49
N PHE A 363 -10.88 0.18 0.13
CA PHE A 363 -10.42 0.63 -1.18
C PHE A 363 -10.43 -0.53 -2.18
N LYS A 364 -11.53 -0.71 -2.92
CA LYS A 364 -11.49 -1.42 -4.21
C LYS A 364 -10.71 -0.55 -5.21
N CYS A 365 -9.39 -0.63 -5.19
CA CYS A 365 -8.57 0.10 -6.15
C CYS A 365 -8.57 -0.61 -7.50
N THR A 366 -9.07 0.08 -8.52
CA THR A 366 -9.09 -0.32 -9.94
C THR A 366 -7.79 0.03 -10.67
N SER A 367 -6.68 0.14 -9.96
CA SER A 367 -5.34 0.28 -10.55
C SER A 367 -4.27 -0.10 -9.55
N SER A 368 -3.07 -0.40 -10.06
CA SER A 368 -1.85 -0.83 -9.37
C SER A 368 -1.34 0.19 -8.34
N GLY A 369 -2.12 0.39 -7.28
CA GLY A 369 -1.82 1.29 -6.16
C GLY A 369 -1.22 0.51 -5.00
N PHE A 370 -0.13 1.05 -4.44
CA PHE A 370 0.44 0.52 -3.20
C PHE A 370 -0.45 0.87 -2.02
N LEU A 371 -0.67 -0.12 -1.14
CA LEU A 371 -1.34 0.08 0.14
C LEU A 371 -0.34 0.71 1.11
N ILE A 372 -0.61 1.94 1.56
CA ILE A 372 0.11 2.55 2.68
C ILE A 372 -0.66 2.22 3.94
N LEU A 373 0.00 1.54 4.88
CA LEU A 373 -0.51 1.31 6.23
C LEU A 373 0.16 2.36 7.13
N LEU A 374 -0.66 3.25 7.69
CA LEU A 374 -0.22 4.19 8.72
C LEU A 374 -0.51 3.52 10.06
N GLN A 375 0.56 3.12 10.76
CA GLN A 375 0.49 2.64 12.14
C GLN A 375 0.41 3.80 13.12
#